data_AF-A0A8C9CKQ9-F1
#
_entry.id   AF-A0A8C9CKQ9-F1
#
_cell.length_a   1.000
_cell.length_b   1.000
_cell.length_c   1.000
_cell.angle_alpha   90.00
_cell.angle_beta   90.00
_cell.angle_gamma   90.00
#
_symmetry.space_group_name_H-M   'P 1'
#
loop_
_entity.id
_entity.type
_entity.pdbx_description
1 polymer ?
#
loop_
_entity_poly.entity_id
_entity_poly.type
_entity_poly.pdbx_seq_one_letter_code
_entity_poly.pdbx_strand_id
1 'polypeptide(L)'
;MSSSRLGLRLAVCLLNISEARRKYIVENVAKAALLKKNGQKHPEVSVLNVFSDQGYNRSVITIAASVDELDLAENLVQRIPGCSVFLFGEADLPEKRTLVQRRKQLGWFTRRDFSALKPDLGVAPARRCGLTACFRAL
;
A
#
# COMPACT_ATOMS: atom_id res chain seq x y z
N MET A 1 13.63 25.47 30.78
CA MET A 1 13.40 25.35 29.32
C MET A 1 12.47 24.17 29.09
N SER A 2 11.23 24.42 28.68
CA SER A 2 10.28 23.35 28.36
C SER A 2 10.76 22.69 27.07
N SER A 3 11.16 21.42 27.14
CA SER A 3 11.44 20.60 25.96
C SER A 3 10.10 20.36 25.28
N SER A 4 9.83 21.11 24.21
CA SER A 4 8.77 20.81 23.26
C SER A 4 9.12 19.49 22.58
N ARG A 5 8.84 18.36 23.26
CA ARG A 5 8.75 17.07 22.59
C ARG A 5 7.57 17.16 21.63
N LEU A 6 7.84 17.57 20.39
CA LEU A 6 6.96 17.30 19.26
C LEU A 6 6.62 15.82 19.36
N GLY A 7 5.38 15.52 19.76
CA GLY A 7 4.93 14.13 19.94
C GLY A 7 5.20 13.37 18.65
N LEU A 8 5.81 12.19 18.75
CA LEU A 8 6.03 11.33 17.59
C LEU A 8 4.67 11.00 16.99
N ARG A 9 4.42 11.47 15.76
CA ARG A 9 3.18 11.18 15.03
C ARG A 9 3.28 9.78 14.48
N LEU A 10 2.38 8.91 14.93
CA LEU A 10 2.30 7.53 14.46
C LEU A 10 1.20 7.43 13.40
N ALA A 11 1.47 6.69 12.34
CA ALA A 11 0.47 6.27 11.37
C ALA A 11 0.46 4.75 11.24
N VAL A 12 -0.68 4.23 10.75
CA VAL A 12 -0.88 2.81 10.50
C VAL A 12 -1.19 2.59 9.04
N CYS A 13 -0.43 1.69 8.41
CA CYS A 13 -0.66 1.21 7.05
C CYS A 13 -1.32 -0.18 7.12
N LEU A 14 -2.45 -0.33 6.43
CA LEU A 14 -3.13 -1.61 6.22
C LEU A 14 -2.82 -2.13 4.81
N LEU A 15 -1.70 -2.83 4.68
CA LEU A 15 -1.23 -3.34 3.39
C LEU A 15 -2.00 -4.61 3.00
N ASN A 16 -2.77 -4.51 1.93
CA ASN A 16 -3.56 -5.61 1.38
C ASN A 16 -2.79 -6.31 0.26
N ILE A 17 -2.60 -7.63 0.38
CA ILE A 17 -1.78 -8.45 -0.53
C ILE A 17 -2.64 -9.55 -1.15
N SER A 18 -2.53 -9.75 -2.46
CA SER A 18 -3.20 -10.82 -3.22
C SER A 18 -2.47 -12.17 -3.14
N GLU A 19 -2.08 -12.57 -1.93
CA GLU A 19 -1.46 -13.86 -1.63
C GLU A 19 -1.72 -14.19 -0.16
N ALA A 20 -2.22 -15.39 0.12
CA ALA A 20 -2.40 -15.93 1.46
C ALA A 20 -2.13 -17.44 1.55
N ARG A 21 -1.94 -18.11 0.41
CA ARG A 21 -1.76 -19.56 0.33
C ARG A 21 -0.30 -19.95 0.53
N ARG A 22 0.64 -19.09 0.09
CA ARG A 22 2.08 -19.26 0.30
C ARG A 22 2.54 -18.40 1.47
N LYS A 23 2.48 -18.98 2.67
CA LYS A 23 2.84 -18.32 3.94
C LYS A 23 4.19 -17.59 3.88
N TYR A 24 5.22 -18.24 3.34
CA TYR A 24 6.57 -17.67 3.26
C TYR A 24 6.63 -16.38 2.43
N ILE A 25 5.77 -16.22 1.41
CA ILE A 25 5.71 -15.00 0.60
C ILE A 25 5.20 -13.84 1.46
N VAL A 26 4.09 -14.07 2.18
CA VAL A 26 3.48 -13.06 3.06
C VAL A 26 4.43 -12.70 4.20
N GLU A 27 5.08 -13.69 4.82
CA GLU A 27 6.08 -13.47 5.87
C GLU A 27 7.30 -12.70 5.35
N ASN A 28 7.76 -12.96 4.13
CA ASN A 28 8.86 -12.21 3.54
C ASN A 28 8.48 -10.75 3.29
N VAL A 29 7.24 -10.45 2.89
CA VAL A 29 6.76 -9.06 2.79
C VAL A 29 6.71 -8.40 4.16
N ALA A 30 6.20 -9.09 5.18
CA ALA A 30 6.18 -8.57 6.55
C ALA A 30 7.60 -8.28 7.07
N LYS A 31 8.55 -9.20 6.85
CA LYS A 31 9.96 -9.01 7.22
C LYS A 31 10.60 -7.85 6.47
N ALA A 32 10.31 -7.68 5.18
CA ALA A 32 10.85 -6.58 4.38
C ALA A 32 10.43 -5.21 4.94
N ALA A 33 9.23 -5.08 5.50
CA ALA A 33 8.77 -3.84 6.14
C ALA A 33 9.61 -3.45 7.38
N LEU A 34 10.29 -4.42 8.02
CA LEU A 34 11.13 -4.18 9.20
C LEU A 34 12.58 -3.81 8.86
N LEU A 35 12.93 -3.72 7.58
CA LEU A 35 14.30 -3.52 7.12
C LEU A 35 14.44 -2.21 6.33
N LYS A 36 15.54 -1.51 6.55
CA LYS A 36 16.02 -0.42 5.70
C LYS A 36 16.59 -0.98 4.39
N LYS A 37 16.80 -0.11 3.40
CA LYS A 37 17.43 -0.49 2.11
C LYS A 37 18.80 -1.16 2.25
N ASN A 38 19.55 -0.84 3.31
CA ASN A 38 20.86 -1.44 3.61
C ASN A 38 20.76 -2.77 4.39
N GLY A 39 19.55 -3.31 4.60
CA GLY A 39 19.30 -4.55 5.33
C GLY A 39 19.31 -4.41 6.86
N GLN A 40 19.58 -3.23 7.41
CA GLN A 40 19.51 -3.01 8.87
C GLN A 40 18.06 -2.90 9.34
N LYS A 41 17.82 -3.23 10.61
CA LYS A 41 16.49 -3.10 11.22
C LYS A 41 16.01 -1.64 11.17
N HIS A 42 14.75 -1.44 10.81
CA HIS A 42 14.09 -0.14 10.84
C HIS A 42 13.61 0.16 12.27
N PRO A 43 14.19 1.14 12.98
CA PRO A 43 13.87 1.36 14.40
C PRO A 43 12.45 1.92 14.61
N GLU A 44 11.93 2.64 13.63
CA GLU A 44 10.63 3.32 13.71
C GLU A 44 9.47 2.56 13.07
N VAL A 45 9.68 1.30 12.64
CA VAL A 45 8.63 0.50 11.99
C VAL A 45 8.37 -0.77 12.78
N SER A 46 7.10 -1.10 12.96
CA SER A 46 6.63 -2.32 13.60
C SER A 46 5.52 -2.97 12.80
N VAL A 47 5.59 -4.29 12.61
CA VAL A 47 4.48 -5.08 12.11
C VAL A 47 3.63 -5.51 13.30
N LEU A 48 2.41 -4.98 13.39
CA LEU A 48 1.49 -5.24 14.50
C LEU A 48 0.69 -6.52 14.31
N ASN A 49 0.33 -6.83 13.06
CA ASN A 49 -0.48 -8.00 12.74
C ASN A 49 -0.24 -8.48 11.29
N VAL A 50 -0.41 -9.78 11.08
CA VAL A 50 -0.48 -10.41 9.76
C VAL A 50 -1.71 -11.32 9.75
N PHE A 51 -2.78 -10.85 9.11
CA PHE A 51 -3.99 -11.65 8.88
C PHE A 51 -3.96 -12.26 7.49
N SER A 52 -4.36 -13.52 7.34
CA SER A 52 -4.38 -14.22 6.05
C SER A 52 -5.64 -15.04 5.88
N ASP A 53 -6.37 -14.81 4.79
CA ASP A 53 -7.52 -15.59 4.38
C ASP A 53 -7.13 -16.45 3.16
N GLN A 54 -6.98 -17.76 3.39
CA GLN A 54 -6.57 -18.71 2.35
C GLN A 54 -7.68 -18.96 1.31
N GLY A 55 -8.95 -18.91 1.73
CA GLY A 55 -10.11 -19.10 0.87
C GLY A 55 -10.23 -17.96 -0.13
N TYR A 56 -10.08 -16.73 0.34
CA TYR A 56 -10.09 -15.51 -0.49
C TYR A 56 -8.75 -15.20 -1.15
N ASN A 57 -7.67 -15.92 -0.77
CA ASN A 57 -6.29 -15.70 -1.20
C ASN A 57 -5.82 -14.24 -1.00
N ARG A 58 -6.08 -13.70 0.19
CA ARG A 58 -5.72 -12.32 0.53
C ARG A 58 -5.20 -12.21 1.96
N SER A 59 -4.11 -11.48 2.12
CA SER A 59 -3.54 -11.14 3.41
C SER A 59 -3.59 -9.64 3.67
N VAL A 60 -3.63 -9.28 4.95
CA VAL A 60 -3.54 -7.90 5.42
C VAL A 60 -2.41 -7.83 6.44
N ILE A 61 -1.42 -6.98 6.17
CA ILE A 61 -0.33 -6.67 7.10
C ILE A 61 -0.61 -5.29 7.70
N THR A 62 -0.69 -5.23 9.03
CA THR A 62 -0.83 -3.97 9.77
C THR A 62 0.56 -3.50 10.17
N ILE A 63 1.00 -2.38 9.62
CA ILE A 63 2.32 -1.79 9.85
C ILE A 63 2.11 -0.46 10.55
N ALA A 64 2.75 -0.25 11.69
CA ALA A 64 2.80 1.04 12.37
C ALA A 64 4.19 1.64 12.22
N ALA A 65 4.25 2.92 11.87
CA ALA A 65 5.50 3.66 11.81
C ALA A 65 5.28 5.16 12.02
N SER A 66 6.36 5.92 12.17
CA SER A 66 6.27 7.38 12.13
C SER A 66 5.66 7.82 10.80
N VAL A 67 4.90 8.93 10.83
CA VAL A 67 4.25 9.48 9.61
C VAL A 67 5.26 9.71 8.49
N ASP A 68 6.50 10.06 8.83
CA ASP A 68 7.55 10.37 7.87
C ASP A 68 8.14 9.11 7.20
N GLU A 69 7.92 7.93 7.78
CA GLU A 69 8.39 6.63 7.25
C GLU A 69 7.33 5.91 6.42
N LEU A 70 6.04 6.27 6.54
CA LEU A 70 5.00 5.76 5.67
C LEU A 70 4.91 6.61 4.40
N ASP A 71 5.43 6.06 3.32
CA ASP A 71 5.43 6.70 2.00
C ASP A 71 4.01 6.99 1.48
N LEU A 72 3.88 8.12 0.80
CA LEU A 72 2.68 8.48 0.03
C LEU A 72 2.68 7.77 -1.33
N ALA A 73 1.52 7.78 -1.99
CA ALA A 73 1.35 7.15 -3.30
C ALA A 73 2.37 7.68 -4.34
N GLU A 74 2.70 8.97 -4.27
CA GLU A 74 3.69 9.65 -5.10
C GLU A 74 5.11 9.10 -4.87
N ASN A 75 5.48 8.88 -3.61
CA ASN A 75 6.78 8.29 -3.26
C ASN A 75 6.87 6.83 -3.71
N LEU A 76 5.76 6.09 -3.63
CA LEU A 76 5.72 4.69 -4.04
C LEU A 76 6.07 4.55 -5.53
N VAL A 77 5.46 5.38 -6.40
CA VAL A 77 5.74 5.34 -7.84
C VAL A 77 7.15 5.83 -8.21
N GLN A 78 7.73 6.73 -7.40
CA GLN A 78 9.12 7.16 -7.59
C GLN A 78 10.12 6.07 -7.18
N ARG A 79 9.83 5.34 -6.10
CA ARG A 79 10.75 4.34 -5.52
C ARG A 79 10.64 2.96 -6.17
N ILE A 80 9.50 2.65 -6.77
CA ILE A 80 9.22 1.34 -7.37
C ILE A 80 8.98 1.50 -8.87
N PRO A 81 10.01 1.30 -9.71
CA PRO A 81 9.85 1.36 -11.16
C PRO A 81 8.78 0.37 -11.65
N GLY A 82 7.91 0.84 -12.53
CA GLY A 82 6.80 0.03 -13.05
C GLY A 82 5.57 -0.04 -12.12
N CYS A 83 5.57 0.68 -11.00
CA CYS A 83 4.41 0.79 -10.13
C CYS A 83 3.32 1.68 -10.77
N SER A 84 2.07 1.28 -10.57
CA SER A 84 0.88 1.92 -11.12
C SER A 84 -0.16 2.00 -10.01
N VAL A 85 -0.58 3.22 -9.67
CA VAL A 85 -1.44 3.48 -8.52
C VAL A 85 -2.72 4.18 -8.95
N PHE A 86 -3.84 3.82 -8.32
CA PHE A 86 -5.03 4.64 -8.32
C PHE A 86 -5.41 5.03 -6.89
N LEU A 87 -5.91 6.25 -6.75
CA LEU A 87 -6.33 6.86 -5.50
C LEU A 87 -7.82 6.60 -5.26
N PHE A 88 -8.19 6.51 -3.99
CA PHE A 88 -9.57 6.40 -3.54
C PHE A 88 -9.75 7.04 -2.15
N GLY A 89 -11.00 7.31 -1.78
CA GLY A 89 -11.38 7.96 -0.52
C GLY A 89 -10.78 9.35 -0.41
N GLU A 90 -10.27 9.70 0.77
CA GLU A 90 -9.69 11.02 1.05
C GLU A 90 -8.47 11.38 0.17
N ALA A 91 -7.83 10.40 -0.47
CA ALA A 91 -6.75 10.65 -1.42
C ALA A 91 -7.24 10.98 -2.85
N ASP A 92 -8.50 10.69 -3.18
CA ASP A 92 -9.06 10.88 -4.52
C ASP A 92 -9.76 12.23 -4.63
N LEU A 93 -9.00 13.33 -4.71
CA LEU A 93 -9.56 14.67 -4.74
C LEU A 93 -9.86 15.13 -6.18
N PRO A 94 -10.97 15.87 -6.40
CA PRO A 94 -11.96 16.32 -5.41
C PRO A 94 -13.09 15.31 -5.11
N GLU A 95 -13.25 14.25 -5.91
CA GLU A 95 -14.48 13.44 -5.90
C GLU A 95 -14.64 12.49 -4.70
N LYS A 96 -13.56 12.22 -3.97
CA LYS A 96 -13.43 11.33 -2.82
C LYS A 96 -14.11 9.97 -3.01
N ARG A 97 -14.00 9.38 -4.20
CA ARG A 97 -14.74 8.17 -4.57
C ARG A 97 -14.28 7.00 -3.72
N THR A 98 -15.22 6.19 -3.27
CA THR A 98 -14.95 4.97 -2.50
C THR A 98 -14.12 3.96 -3.30
N LEU A 99 -13.46 3.03 -2.61
CA LEU A 99 -12.71 1.94 -3.25
C LEU A 99 -13.56 1.15 -4.26
N VAL A 100 -14.84 0.91 -3.93
CA VAL A 100 -15.76 0.17 -4.80
C VAL A 100 -16.06 0.97 -6.06
N GLN A 101 -16.31 2.27 -5.96
CA GLN A 101 -16.55 3.13 -7.12
C GLN A 101 -15.34 3.17 -8.04
N ARG A 102 -14.12 3.39 -7.50
CA ARG A 102 -12.88 3.41 -8.30
C ARG A 102 -12.60 2.07 -8.96
N ARG A 103 -12.80 0.96 -8.26
CA ARG A 103 -12.69 -0.39 -8.85
C ARG A 103 -13.68 -0.61 -9.98
N LYS A 104 -14.94 -0.15 -9.86
CA LYS A 104 -15.92 -0.24 -10.95
C LYS A 104 -15.51 0.60 -12.16
N GLN A 105 -15.08 1.84 -11.93
CA GLN A 105 -14.60 2.74 -12.99
C GLN A 105 -13.42 2.13 -13.76
N LEU A 106 -12.48 1.52 -13.06
CA LEU A 106 -11.32 0.84 -13.63
C LEU A 106 -11.66 -0.55 -14.20
N GLY A 107 -12.91 -1.00 -14.15
CA GLY A 107 -13.27 -2.34 -14.63
C GLY A 107 -12.59 -3.46 -13.86
N TRP A 108 -12.25 -3.28 -12.59
CA TRP A 108 -11.52 -4.24 -11.77
C TRP A 108 -12.13 -5.64 -11.77
N PHE A 109 -13.45 -5.73 -11.91
CA PHE A 109 -14.21 -6.98 -11.88
C PHE A 109 -14.44 -7.59 -13.27
N THR A 110 -14.24 -6.82 -14.33
CA THR A 110 -14.39 -7.28 -15.71
C THR A 110 -13.00 -7.46 -16.29
N ARG A 111 -12.52 -8.71 -16.37
CA ARG A 111 -11.17 -9.08 -16.86
C ARG A 111 -10.81 -8.34 -18.16
N ARG A 112 -10.22 -7.15 -18.03
CA ARG A 112 -9.85 -6.28 -19.14
C ARG A 112 -8.36 -6.34 -19.38
N ASP A 113 -7.97 -5.90 -20.57
CA ASP A 113 -6.58 -5.65 -20.88
C ASP A 113 -6.01 -4.59 -19.92
N PHE A 114 -4.96 -4.97 -19.18
CA PHE A 114 -4.27 -4.07 -18.26
C PHE A 114 -3.70 -2.84 -19.00
N SER A 115 -3.41 -2.97 -20.30
CA SER A 115 -2.94 -1.85 -21.13
C SER A 115 -3.95 -0.69 -21.23
N ALA A 116 -5.25 -0.98 -21.10
CA ALA A 116 -6.32 0.00 -21.19
C ALA A 116 -6.66 0.66 -19.84
N LEU A 117 -6.03 0.21 -18.75
CA LEU A 117 -6.23 0.76 -17.42
C LEU A 117 -5.40 2.03 -17.26
N LYS A 118 -6.07 3.13 -16.93
CA LYS A 118 -5.43 4.41 -16.65
C LYS A 118 -5.20 4.54 -15.14
N PRO A 119 -3.94 4.47 -14.65
CA PRO A 119 -3.63 4.81 -13.27
C PRO A 119 -3.75 6.32 -13.05
N ASP A 120 -3.87 6.73 -11.79
CA ASP A 120 -3.75 8.15 -11.42
C ASP A 120 -2.27 8.56 -11.33
N LEU A 121 -1.41 7.65 -10.86
CA LEU A 121 0.03 7.85 -10.71
C LEU A 121 0.83 6.66 -11.28
N GLY A 122 1.99 6.96 -11.86
CA GLY A 122 2.91 5.95 -12.40
C GLY A 122 2.62 5.56 -13.86
N VAL A 123 3.16 4.42 -14.28
CA VAL A 123 3.08 3.95 -15.67
C VAL A 123 1.88 3.03 -15.89
N ALA A 124 1.58 2.65 -17.14
CA ALA A 124 0.54 1.65 -17.43
C ALA A 124 0.80 0.32 -16.69
N PRO A 125 -0.22 -0.30 -16.08
CA PRO A 125 -0.02 -1.45 -15.21
C PRO A 125 0.43 -2.69 -15.98
N ALA A 126 1.46 -3.34 -15.45
CA ALA A 126 1.96 -4.60 -15.97
C ALA A 126 1.09 -5.79 -15.51
N ARG A 127 0.99 -6.83 -16.34
CA ARG A 127 0.23 -8.07 -16.02
C ARG A 127 0.65 -8.73 -14.70
N ARG A 128 1.92 -8.61 -14.31
CA ARG A 128 2.47 -9.25 -13.10
C ARG A 128 1.97 -8.61 -11.81
N CYS A 129 1.88 -7.29 -11.77
CA CYS A 129 1.64 -6.52 -10.53
C CYS A 129 0.29 -5.80 -10.53
N GLY A 130 -0.33 -5.60 -11.70
CA GLY A 130 -1.62 -4.94 -11.83
C GLY A 130 -1.59 -3.49 -11.33
N LEU A 131 -2.66 -3.08 -10.66
CA LEU A 131 -2.84 -1.75 -10.09
C LEU A 131 -2.88 -1.81 -8.56
N THR A 132 -2.20 -0.87 -7.91
CA THR A 132 -2.25 -0.69 -6.46
C THR A 132 -3.26 0.40 -6.10
N ALA A 133 -4.12 0.14 -5.12
CA ALA A 133 -5.06 1.11 -4.61
C ALA A 133 -4.46 1.82 -3.39
N CYS A 134 -4.38 3.14 -3.38
CA CYS A 134 -3.88 3.92 -2.25
C CYS A 134 -4.97 4.82 -1.66
N PHE A 135 -5.06 4.78 -0.32
CA PHE A 135 -5.92 5.64 0.48
C PHE A 135 -5.05 6.31 1.55
N ARG A 136 -5.43 7.52 1.93
CA ARG A 136 -4.82 8.25 3.03
C ARG A 136 -5.93 8.88 3.86
N ALA A 137 -6.08 8.46 5.11
CA ALA A 137 -6.77 9.28 6.11
C ALA A 137 -5.75 10.29 6.64
N LEU A 138 -6.06 11.58 6.54
CA LEU A 138 -5.33 12.65 7.23
C LEU A 138 -6.00 12.94 8.57
#